data_AF-A0A7K0FN22-F1
#
_entry.id   AF-A0A7K0FN22-F1
#
_cell.length_a   1.000
_cell.length_b   1.000
_cell.length_c   1.000
_cell.angle_alpha   90.00
_cell.angle_beta   90.00
_cell.angle_gamma   90.00
#
_symmetry.space_group_name_H-M   'P 1'
#
loop_
_entity.id
_entity.type
_entity.pdbx_description
1 polymer ?
#
loop_
_entity_poly.entity_id
_entity_poly.type
_entity_poly.pdbx_seq_one_letter_code
_entity_poly.pdbx_strand_id
1 'polypeptide(L)'
;MKTIKKIFLQVFVIGLIITGLSSCKKTLEWEVDESFDRLFRPSELTASVSGVTATLTWKGKPATNSYVVELSKDSLQFSQIVSTYKTQGVKTANGYSFEIPDLLDPTTRYSARIKGIDTTDVKNESQWTAVTFKTATEQIMLNVTPADVTTTTVVLKWRIPNQVSHFMIGTNRYDISAQEKAAGTKTITGLTPDNGYTAVLYYNNSIRGSQPFRTLSLLPTGPNVVNVGATDDLAALLQNAANGTIFVLLQNSVYSSDNTVVLPANTSITIYGQDGPNKPIVALNGITLGAAHGTIKFENIDLSGYQFGDPTKAKRNYIFNQSLSSNTTEIIFENCIIRNFVNTPMRMQGANPITIDKFTVNKCIVYDIGDNASNGTYAFINTNVATGKINNITITNSTFYKIGYGLILHNLAPTNALIIENNTFNNVVGNARYLIDYNAQNVTTFSFKNNIIGKTLSPTASARGIRYGGTSLVVVNSYKTTDAVISANAIPNIIDYNNASTALFTNPDNGNFTILDNSFIGKSDSGDPRWRK
;
A
#
# COMPACT_ATOMS: atom_id res chain seq x y z
N MET A 1 96.86 -63.99 -36.13
CA MET A 1 96.59 -64.36 -34.72
C MET A 1 97.02 -63.22 -33.81
N LYS A 2 96.06 -62.54 -33.20
CA LYS A 2 95.78 -62.61 -31.74
C LYS A 2 96.46 -61.54 -30.85
N THR A 3 96.68 -60.33 -31.33
CA THR A 3 96.77 -59.16 -30.42
C THR A 3 96.19 -57.86 -30.98
N ILE A 4 95.63 -57.91 -32.20
CA ILE A 4 94.92 -56.80 -32.89
C ILE A 4 93.41 -56.76 -32.53
N LYS A 5 92.91 -57.68 -31.70
CA LYS A 5 91.47 -57.85 -31.38
C LYS A 5 91.01 -57.36 -30.00
N LYS A 6 91.87 -56.79 -29.15
CA LYS A 6 91.45 -56.27 -27.82
C LYS A 6 91.56 -54.76 -27.65
N ILE A 7 92.21 -54.04 -28.57
CA ILE A 7 92.36 -52.57 -28.49
C ILE A 7 91.32 -51.84 -29.37
N PHE A 8 90.76 -52.51 -30.39
CA PHE A 8 89.72 -51.93 -31.28
C PHE A 8 88.28 -52.01 -30.75
N LEU A 9 88.02 -52.79 -29.69
CA LEU A 9 86.66 -52.96 -29.13
C LEU A 9 86.40 -52.08 -27.89
N GLN A 10 87.45 -51.61 -27.20
CA GLN A 10 87.31 -50.75 -26.01
C GLN A 10 87.39 -49.25 -26.32
N VAL A 11 87.94 -48.84 -27.47
CA VAL A 11 87.94 -47.42 -27.91
C VAL A 11 86.64 -47.06 -28.65
N PHE A 12 85.92 -48.03 -29.22
CA PHE A 12 84.66 -47.78 -29.94
C PHE A 12 83.42 -47.69 -29.02
N VAL A 13 83.49 -48.24 -27.80
CA VAL A 13 82.35 -48.24 -26.85
C VAL A 13 82.37 -47.04 -25.89
N ILE A 14 83.50 -46.32 -25.77
CA ILE A 14 83.59 -45.07 -24.99
C ILE A 14 83.44 -43.82 -25.88
N GLY A 15 83.64 -43.94 -27.20
CA GLY A 15 83.41 -42.86 -28.16
C GLY A 15 81.93 -42.63 -28.55
N LEU A 16 81.00 -43.51 -28.14
CA LEU A 16 79.58 -43.42 -28.50
C LEU A 16 78.68 -42.82 -27.41
N ILE A 17 79.24 -42.34 -26.28
CA ILE A 17 78.47 -41.79 -25.15
C ILE A 17 78.70 -40.27 -24.94
N ILE A 18 79.58 -39.62 -25.74
CA ILE A 18 79.95 -38.20 -25.52
C ILE A 18 79.41 -37.21 -26.60
N THR A 19 78.58 -37.65 -27.56
CA THR A 19 77.97 -36.73 -28.56
C THR A 19 76.44 -36.58 -28.48
N GLY A 20 75.83 -36.99 -27.35
CA GLY A 20 74.37 -36.94 -27.17
C GLY A 20 73.80 -35.74 -26.39
N LEU A 21 74.62 -34.77 -25.96
CA LEU A 21 74.15 -33.58 -25.24
C LEU A 21 74.06 -32.37 -26.17
N SER A 22 72.91 -32.21 -26.84
CA SER A 22 72.24 -30.92 -27.13
C SER A 22 71.02 -31.12 -28.02
N SER A 23 69.95 -31.74 -27.50
CA SER A 23 68.62 -31.64 -28.11
C SER A 23 67.71 -30.80 -27.20
N CYS A 24 67.77 -29.48 -27.43
CA CYS A 24 66.66 -28.53 -27.38
C CYS A 24 67.23 -27.10 -27.35
N LYS A 25 67.72 -26.60 -28.48
CA LYS A 25 67.55 -25.15 -28.73
C LYS A 25 66.08 -24.96 -29.04
N LYS A 26 65.27 -24.57 -28.05
CA LYS A 26 63.97 -23.93 -28.29
C LYS A 26 64.23 -22.47 -28.64
N THR A 27 64.76 -22.21 -29.83
CA THR A 27 64.53 -20.92 -30.49
C THR A 27 63.39 -21.16 -31.47
N LEU A 28 62.18 -20.94 -30.95
CA LEU A 28 60.99 -20.79 -31.75
C LEU A 28 61.12 -19.44 -32.49
N GLU A 29 61.80 -19.44 -33.64
CA GLU A 29 61.90 -18.28 -34.55
C GLU A 29 60.64 -18.22 -35.43
N TRP A 30 59.48 -18.02 -34.81
CA TRP A 30 58.34 -17.47 -35.53
C TRP A 30 58.49 -15.94 -35.46
N GLU A 31 58.25 -15.27 -36.58
CA GLU A 31 58.08 -13.82 -36.56
C GLU A 31 56.98 -13.48 -35.54
N VAL A 32 57.34 -12.77 -34.48
CA VAL A 32 56.37 -12.23 -33.54
C VAL A 32 55.75 -11.06 -34.25
N ASP A 33 54.49 -11.20 -34.64
CA ASP A 33 53.72 -10.10 -35.20
C ASP A 33 53.55 -9.01 -34.12
N GLU A 34 54.31 -7.93 -34.25
CA GLU A 34 54.33 -6.79 -33.33
C GLU A 34 52.94 -6.13 -33.17
N SER A 35 52.00 -6.36 -34.09
CA SER A 35 50.61 -5.90 -33.94
C SER A 35 49.86 -6.56 -32.78
N PHE A 36 50.38 -7.68 -32.27
CA PHE A 36 49.90 -8.39 -31.08
C PHE A 36 50.68 -8.09 -29.80
N ASP A 37 51.68 -7.19 -29.82
CA ASP A 37 52.34 -6.71 -28.60
C ASP A 37 51.46 -5.71 -27.84
N ARG A 38 50.42 -6.25 -27.19
CA ARG A 38 49.40 -5.50 -26.46
C ARG A 38 48.98 -6.21 -25.17
N LEU A 39 48.35 -5.46 -24.28
CA LEU A 39 47.72 -6.01 -23.08
C LEU A 39 46.55 -6.94 -23.42
N PHE A 40 46.36 -7.98 -22.59
CA PHE A 40 45.18 -8.84 -22.71
C PHE A 40 43.92 -8.12 -22.23
N ARG A 41 42.83 -8.30 -22.97
CA ARG A 41 41.54 -7.71 -22.59
C ARG A 41 41.03 -8.23 -21.24
N PRO A 42 40.42 -7.38 -20.41
CA PRO A 42 39.66 -7.82 -19.25
C PRO A 42 38.62 -8.88 -19.64
N SER A 43 38.43 -9.90 -18.81
CA SER A 43 37.46 -10.97 -19.03
C SER A 43 36.38 -10.98 -17.97
N GLU A 44 35.24 -11.61 -18.26
CA GLU A 44 34.11 -11.73 -17.32
C GLU A 44 33.61 -10.37 -16.81
N LEU A 45 33.53 -9.37 -17.71
CA LEU A 45 32.92 -8.09 -17.36
C LEU A 45 31.43 -8.31 -17.09
N THR A 46 31.01 -8.01 -15.88
CA THR A 46 29.60 -7.99 -15.49
C THR A 46 29.26 -6.64 -14.86
N ALA A 47 27.98 -6.29 -14.87
CA ALA A 47 27.46 -5.10 -14.22
C ALA A 47 26.39 -5.53 -13.22
N SER A 48 26.57 -5.16 -11.96
CA SER A 48 25.55 -5.28 -10.92
C SER A 48 24.88 -3.92 -10.73
N VAL A 49 23.55 -3.90 -10.59
CA VAL A 49 22.76 -2.67 -10.48
C VAL A 49 22.01 -2.67 -9.17
N SER A 50 22.06 -1.56 -8.45
CA SER A 50 21.27 -1.30 -7.23
C SER A 50 20.66 0.09 -7.32
N GLY A 51 19.35 0.16 -7.59
CA GLY A 51 18.69 1.43 -7.89
C GLY A 51 19.29 2.07 -9.14
N VAL A 52 19.84 3.28 -8.98
CA VAL A 52 20.52 4.01 -10.07
C VAL A 52 22.02 3.71 -10.15
N THR A 53 22.62 3.16 -9.09
CA THR A 53 24.04 2.84 -9.04
C THR A 53 24.35 1.56 -9.80
N ALA A 54 25.45 1.57 -10.56
CA ALA A 54 25.98 0.39 -11.23
C ALA A 54 27.44 0.15 -10.87
N THR A 55 27.75 -1.10 -10.54
CA THR A 55 29.09 -1.56 -10.22
C THR A 55 29.55 -2.55 -11.27
N LEU A 56 30.63 -2.22 -11.97
CA LEU A 56 31.29 -3.08 -12.94
C LEU A 56 32.27 -3.99 -12.21
N THR A 57 32.24 -5.29 -12.52
CA THR A 57 33.25 -6.25 -12.02
C THR A 57 33.86 -7.00 -13.19
N TRP A 58 35.17 -7.25 -13.12
CA TRP A 58 35.90 -7.96 -14.17
C TRP A 58 37.12 -8.69 -13.60
N LYS A 59 37.61 -9.68 -14.35
CA LYS A 59 38.90 -10.32 -14.08
C LYS A 59 40.01 -9.62 -14.84
N GLY A 60 40.98 -9.09 -14.09
CA GLY A 60 42.21 -8.55 -14.64
C GLY A 60 43.10 -9.63 -15.24
N LYS A 61 44.06 -9.21 -16.06
CA LYS A 61 45.07 -10.09 -16.68
C LYS A 61 46.46 -9.75 -16.13
N PRO A 62 47.44 -10.67 -16.22
CA PRO A 62 48.80 -10.42 -15.75
C PRO A 62 49.37 -9.13 -16.35
N ALA A 63 50.05 -8.33 -15.53
CA ALA A 63 50.64 -7.04 -15.91
C ALA A 63 49.65 -5.92 -16.32
N THR A 64 48.35 -6.02 -16.00
CA THR A 64 47.38 -4.92 -16.16
C THR A 64 46.82 -4.48 -14.81
N ASN A 65 47.07 -3.23 -14.42
CA ASN A 65 46.60 -2.65 -13.15
C ASN A 65 45.79 -1.35 -13.31
N SER A 66 45.62 -0.87 -14.55
CA SER A 66 44.95 0.38 -14.86
C SER A 66 44.01 0.18 -16.05
N TYR A 67 42.86 0.85 -16.01
CA TYR A 67 41.77 0.64 -16.95
C TYR A 67 41.13 1.95 -17.38
N VAL A 68 40.62 1.97 -18.62
CA VAL A 68 39.70 3.00 -19.11
C VAL A 68 38.31 2.37 -19.21
N VAL A 69 37.33 3.02 -18.58
CA VAL A 69 35.91 2.66 -18.65
C VAL A 69 35.18 3.75 -19.40
N GLU A 70 34.38 3.37 -20.39
CA GLU A 70 33.52 4.29 -21.13
C GLU A 70 32.07 3.86 -21.03
N LEU A 71 31.19 4.85 -20.85
CA LEU A 71 29.75 4.66 -20.71
C LEU A 71 29.02 5.25 -21.91
N SER A 72 28.03 4.55 -22.43
CA SER A 72 27.16 4.98 -23.52
C SER A 72 25.69 4.58 -23.25
N LYS A 73 24.74 5.22 -23.95
CA LYS A 73 23.29 4.89 -23.93
C LYS A 73 22.82 4.20 -25.23
N ASP A 74 23.71 3.97 -26.18
CA ASP A 74 23.38 3.52 -27.55
C ASP A 74 23.48 1.99 -27.78
N SER A 75 23.25 1.18 -26.74
CA SER A 75 23.19 -0.28 -26.85
C SER A 75 24.41 -0.93 -27.53
N LEU A 76 25.59 -0.73 -26.94
CA LEU A 76 26.90 -1.25 -27.36
C LEU A 76 27.51 -0.62 -28.62
N GLN A 77 26.91 0.42 -29.20
CA GLN A 77 27.48 1.07 -30.39
C GLN A 77 28.65 2.00 -30.05
N PHE A 78 28.63 2.64 -28.88
CA PHE A 78 29.64 3.60 -28.41
C PHE A 78 29.94 4.72 -29.41
N SER A 79 28.94 5.10 -30.20
CA SER A 79 28.94 6.26 -31.11
C SER A 79 28.90 7.58 -30.35
N GLN A 80 28.27 7.61 -29.17
CA GLN A 80 28.26 8.75 -28.26
C GLN A 80 28.66 8.31 -26.85
N ILE A 81 29.82 8.78 -26.39
CA ILE A 81 30.30 8.52 -25.03
C ILE A 81 29.67 9.52 -24.07
N VAL A 82 28.96 8.99 -23.07
CA VAL A 82 28.35 9.77 -21.97
C VAL A 82 29.43 10.19 -20.97
N SER A 83 30.30 9.26 -20.58
CA SER A 83 31.39 9.51 -19.64
C SER A 83 32.57 8.58 -19.90
N THR A 84 33.78 9.07 -19.61
CA THR A 84 35.03 8.29 -19.63
C THR A 84 35.71 8.38 -18.27
N TYR A 85 36.10 7.23 -17.71
CA TYR A 85 36.77 7.12 -16.43
C TYR A 85 38.12 6.41 -16.58
N LYS A 86 39.15 6.91 -15.89
CA LYS A 86 40.41 6.19 -15.68
C LYS A 86 40.42 5.66 -14.25
N THR A 87 40.65 4.36 -14.07
CA THR A 87 40.60 3.71 -12.76
C THR A 87 41.57 2.55 -12.66
N GLN A 88 42.09 2.29 -11.46
CA GLN A 88 42.81 1.05 -11.16
C GLN A 88 41.86 -0.08 -10.71
N GLY A 89 40.60 0.27 -10.44
CA GLY A 89 39.63 -0.62 -9.80
C GLY A 89 39.99 -0.96 -8.35
N VAL A 90 39.02 -1.46 -7.60
CA VAL A 90 39.24 -2.02 -6.26
C VAL A 90 39.44 -3.51 -6.42
N LYS A 91 40.60 -4.03 -6.00
CA LYS A 91 40.89 -5.47 -6.04
C LYS A 91 40.01 -6.21 -5.03
N THR A 92 39.35 -7.27 -5.49
CA THR A 92 38.47 -8.15 -4.69
C THR A 92 38.94 -9.60 -4.81
N ALA A 93 38.34 -10.52 -4.05
CA ALA A 93 38.66 -11.95 -4.13
C ALA A 93 38.44 -12.54 -5.54
N ASN A 94 37.53 -11.96 -6.32
CA ASN A 94 37.10 -12.47 -7.63
C ASN A 94 37.57 -11.63 -8.82
N GLY A 95 38.45 -10.63 -8.61
CA GLY A 95 38.96 -9.76 -9.67
C GLY A 95 39.04 -8.30 -9.24
N TYR A 96 38.49 -7.40 -10.05
CA TYR A 96 38.41 -5.96 -9.80
C TYR A 96 36.97 -5.48 -9.84
N SER A 97 36.70 -4.40 -9.12
CA SER A 97 35.39 -3.74 -9.04
C SER A 97 35.53 -2.24 -9.25
N PHE A 98 34.56 -1.62 -9.92
CA PHE A 98 34.45 -0.17 -10.08
C PHE A 98 32.99 0.25 -10.07
N GLU A 99 32.62 1.06 -9.09
CA GLU A 99 31.32 1.73 -9.06
C GLU A 99 31.36 2.95 -9.99
N ILE A 100 30.38 3.04 -10.90
CA ILE A 100 30.27 4.18 -11.81
C ILE A 100 29.78 5.39 -11.01
N PRO A 101 30.60 6.47 -10.89
CA PRO A 101 30.20 7.65 -10.14
C PRO A 101 29.01 8.37 -10.79
N ASP A 102 28.15 8.95 -9.95
CA ASP A 102 27.05 9.84 -10.35
C ASP A 102 26.09 9.27 -11.42
N LEU A 103 25.97 7.94 -11.50
CA LEU A 103 24.97 7.31 -12.34
C LEU A 103 23.59 7.41 -11.68
N LEU A 104 22.80 8.40 -12.10
CA LEU A 104 21.57 8.79 -11.40
C LEU A 104 20.30 8.69 -12.25
N ASP A 105 20.40 8.31 -13.52
CA ASP A 105 19.23 8.18 -14.38
C ASP A 105 18.48 6.86 -14.10
N PRO A 106 17.23 6.90 -13.61
CA PRO A 106 16.46 5.68 -13.33
C PRO A 106 15.96 5.01 -14.61
N THR A 107 15.76 3.70 -14.58
CA THR A 107 15.17 2.90 -15.68
C THR A 107 15.88 3.03 -17.03
N THR A 108 17.14 3.49 -17.04
CA THR A 108 17.89 3.85 -18.23
C THR A 108 18.83 2.72 -18.62
N ARG A 109 18.84 2.37 -19.91
CA ARG A 109 19.77 1.37 -20.45
C ARG A 109 21.11 2.03 -20.72
N TYR A 110 22.15 1.39 -20.21
CA TYR A 110 23.54 1.78 -20.39
C TYR A 110 24.35 0.64 -21.01
N SER A 111 25.43 1.03 -21.68
CA SER A 111 26.47 0.17 -22.22
C SER A 111 27.79 0.66 -21.68
N ALA A 112 28.52 -0.22 -20.97
CA ALA A 112 29.87 0.09 -20.50
C ALA A 112 30.88 -0.76 -21.26
N ARG A 113 32.01 -0.16 -21.64
CA ARG A 113 33.17 -0.90 -22.15
C ARG A 113 34.41 -0.58 -21.33
N ILE A 114 35.27 -1.58 -21.18
CA ILE A 114 36.53 -1.50 -20.44
C ILE A 114 37.70 -2.00 -21.29
N LYS A 115 38.83 -1.30 -21.22
CA LYS A 115 40.13 -1.77 -21.73
C LYS A 115 41.21 -1.57 -20.67
N GLY A 116 42.21 -2.45 -20.69
CA GLY A 116 43.44 -2.30 -19.91
C GLY A 116 44.39 -1.32 -20.58
N ILE A 117 45.01 -0.47 -19.77
CA ILE A 117 46.06 0.46 -20.19
C ILE A 117 47.35 0.18 -19.41
N ASP A 118 48.47 0.42 -20.07
CA ASP A 118 49.78 0.45 -19.45
C ASP A 118 50.10 1.90 -19.10
N THR A 119 50.36 2.20 -17.83
CA THR A 119 50.70 3.56 -17.39
C THR A 119 52.15 3.95 -17.69
N THR A 120 52.95 3.00 -18.18
CA THR A 120 54.36 3.23 -18.56
C THR A 120 54.55 3.42 -20.07
N ASP A 121 53.48 3.32 -20.86
CA ASP A 121 53.45 3.42 -22.33
C ASP A 121 54.43 2.45 -23.05
N VAL A 122 54.79 1.33 -22.41
CA VAL A 122 55.68 0.31 -22.97
C VAL A 122 54.90 -0.68 -23.83
N LYS A 123 53.64 -0.97 -23.49
CA LYS A 123 52.76 -1.89 -24.23
C LYS A 123 51.53 -1.21 -24.81
N ASN A 124 51.10 -1.69 -25.98
CA ASN A 124 49.84 -1.24 -26.57
C ASN A 124 48.63 -1.62 -25.69
N GLU A 125 47.58 -0.79 -25.74
CA GLU A 125 46.35 -0.99 -24.98
C GLU A 125 45.62 -2.29 -25.34
N SER A 126 44.84 -2.82 -24.39
CA SER A 126 44.04 -4.01 -24.65
C SER A 126 42.88 -3.75 -25.60
N GLN A 127 42.33 -4.82 -26.18
CA GLN A 127 41.01 -4.77 -26.81
C GLN A 127 39.91 -4.46 -25.78
N TRP A 128 38.79 -3.91 -26.25
CA TRP A 128 37.63 -3.61 -25.42
C TRP A 128 36.85 -4.88 -25.06
N THR A 129 36.30 -4.90 -23.85
CA THR A 129 35.23 -5.79 -23.42
C THR A 129 34.03 -4.93 -23.02
N ALA A 130 32.82 -5.30 -23.42
CA ALA A 130 31.63 -4.50 -23.18
C ALA A 130 30.50 -5.29 -22.50
N VAL A 131 29.65 -4.56 -21.78
CA VAL A 131 28.48 -5.09 -21.07
C VAL A 131 27.32 -4.08 -21.17
N THR A 132 26.10 -4.59 -21.21
CA THR A 132 24.88 -3.76 -21.08
C THR A 132 24.23 -3.98 -19.73
N PHE A 133 23.64 -2.93 -19.17
CA PHE A 133 22.82 -3.02 -17.97
C PHE A 133 21.72 -1.97 -18.02
N LYS A 134 20.71 -2.11 -17.16
CA LYS A 134 19.62 -1.14 -17.03
C LYS A 134 19.50 -0.75 -15.57
N THR A 135 19.56 0.54 -15.27
CA THR A 135 19.30 1.06 -13.93
C THR A 135 17.85 0.80 -13.52
N ALA A 136 17.58 0.66 -12.23
CA ALA A 136 16.25 0.51 -11.68
C ALA A 136 15.69 1.86 -11.20
N THR A 137 14.42 1.87 -10.78
CA THR A 137 13.87 2.98 -10.00
C THR A 137 14.50 3.00 -8.61
N GLU A 138 14.68 4.18 -8.03
CA GLU A 138 15.23 4.35 -6.69
C GLU A 138 14.17 4.94 -5.75
N GLN A 139 14.19 4.49 -4.49
CA GLN A 139 13.39 5.04 -3.41
C GLN A 139 14.28 5.15 -2.16
N ILE A 140 14.94 6.31 -2.01
CA ILE A 140 15.73 6.60 -0.81
C ILE A 140 14.93 7.33 0.26
N MET A 141 13.74 7.85 -0.06
CA MET A 141 12.89 8.48 0.94
C MET A 141 12.36 7.43 1.91
N LEU A 142 12.34 7.79 3.19
CA LEU A 142 11.68 7.00 4.21
C LEU A 142 10.18 7.30 4.17
N ASN A 143 9.36 6.34 4.61
CA ASN A 143 7.91 6.55 4.69
C ASN A 143 7.60 7.69 5.65
N VAL A 144 6.70 8.58 5.22
CA VAL A 144 6.17 9.64 6.08
C VAL A 144 5.26 8.99 7.11
N THR A 145 5.58 9.17 8.39
CA THR A 145 4.77 8.66 9.49
C THR A 145 3.81 9.74 9.99
N PRO A 146 2.72 9.37 10.70
CA PRO A 146 1.83 10.36 11.31
C PRO A 146 2.52 11.37 12.23
N ALA A 147 3.63 11.00 12.88
CA ALA A 147 4.39 11.92 13.74
C ALA A 147 5.18 12.98 12.95
N ASP A 148 5.36 12.76 11.66
CA ASP A 148 6.08 13.69 10.77
C ASP A 148 5.16 14.79 10.21
N VAL A 149 3.84 14.72 10.43
CA VAL A 149 2.86 15.57 9.77
C VAL A 149 2.04 16.35 10.78
N THR A 150 1.81 17.63 10.48
CA THR A 150 0.86 18.47 11.22
C THR A 150 -0.25 18.97 10.29
N THR A 151 -1.06 19.91 10.74
CA THR A 151 -2.08 20.55 9.90
C THR A 151 -1.48 21.36 8.75
N THR A 152 -0.24 21.85 8.87
CA THR A 152 0.36 22.77 7.88
C THR A 152 1.83 22.46 7.55
N THR A 153 2.39 21.38 8.11
CA THR A 153 3.79 21.02 7.92
C THR A 153 3.98 19.52 7.72
N VAL A 154 5.10 19.14 7.09
CA VAL A 154 5.59 17.76 7.04
C VAL A 154 7.11 17.73 7.23
N VAL A 155 7.62 16.68 7.88
CA VAL A 155 9.05 16.37 7.98
C VAL A 155 9.37 15.23 7.01
N LEU A 156 10.09 15.52 5.94
CA LEU A 156 10.51 14.55 4.94
C LEU A 156 11.90 14.02 5.27
N LYS A 157 12.08 12.70 5.22
CA LYS A 157 13.34 12.02 5.59
C LYS A 157 13.84 11.14 4.46
N TRP A 158 15.15 10.97 4.33
CA TRP A 158 15.79 10.08 3.36
C TRP A 158 17.02 9.38 3.93
N ARG A 159 17.42 8.27 3.30
CA ARG A 159 18.61 7.51 3.69
C ARG A 159 19.88 8.30 3.41
N ILE A 160 20.82 8.29 4.35
CA ILE A 160 22.16 8.88 4.23
C ILE A 160 23.24 7.78 4.19
N PRO A 161 24.42 8.03 3.61
CA PRO A 161 24.78 9.20 2.81
C PRO A 161 24.21 9.10 1.38
N ASN A 162 23.52 10.15 0.91
CA ASN A 162 23.07 10.24 -0.48
C ASN A 162 23.12 11.68 -0.99
N GLN A 163 23.34 11.83 -2.29
CA GLN A 163 23.29 13.13 -2.94
C GLN A 163 21.83 13.55 -3.20
N VAL A 164 21.44 14.70 -2.67
CA VAL A 164 20.11 15.30 -2.84
C VAL A 164 20.27 16.82 -3.05
N SER A 165 19.26 17.44 -3.68
CA SER A 165 19.28 18.86 -4.03
C SER A 165 17.99 19.59 -3.63
N HIS A 166 16.81 19.02 -3.91
CA HIS A 166 15.53 19.66 -3.62
C HIS A 166 14.38 18.65 -3.57
N PHE A 167 13.26 19.08 -2.99
CA PHE A 167 11.96 18.43 -3.15
C PHE A 167 11.07 19.23 -4.11
N MET A 168 10.23 18.52 -4.84
CA MET A 168 9.08 19.06 -5.53
C MET A 168 7.80 18.56 -4.88
N ILE A 169 6.88 19.47 -4.54
CA ILE A 169 5.50 19.13 -4.14
C ILE A 169 4.57 19.90 -5.08
N GLY A 170 3.96 19.16 -6.02
CA GLY A 170 3.30 19.78 -7.17
C GLY A 170 4.31 20.61 -7.97
N THR A 171 4.04 21.90 -8.15
CA THR A 171 4.92 22.85 -8.84
C THR A 171 5.90 23.58 -7.91
N ASN A 172 5.77 23.42 -6.59
CA ASN A 172 6.58 24.14 -5.61
C ASN A 172 7.90 23.42 -5.36
N ARG A 173 9.00 24.19 -5.42
CA ARG A 173 10.37 23.72 -5.19
C ARG A 173 10.86 24.09 -3.79
N TYR A 174 11.46 23.12 -3.11
CA TYR A 174 12.05 23.29 -1.78
C TYR A 174 13.50 22.82 -1.78
N ASP A 175 14.45 23.75 -1.88
CA ASP A 175 15.89 23.45 -1.90
C ASP A 175 16.37 22.91 -0.55
N ILE A 176 17.26 21.92 -0.59
CA ILE A 176 17.84 21.25 0.58
C ILE A 176 19.19 21.91 0.92
N SER A 177 19.33 22.42 2.14
CA SER A 177 20.58 23.03 2.60
C SER A 177 21.66 21.98 2.90
N ALA A 178 22.91 22.41 3.06
CA ALA A 178 24.00 21.50 3.43
C ALA A 178 23.76 20.81 4.79
N GLN A 179 23.17 21.53 5.74
CA GLN A 179 22.82 21.02 7.07
C GLN A 179 21.68 20.01 7.00
N GLU A 180 20.63 20.29 6.24
CA GLU A 180 19.52 19.35 5.99
C GLU A 180 20.01 18.09 5.27
N LYS A 181 20.94 18.24 4.31
CA LYS A 181 21.59 17.12 3.61
C LYS A 181 22.37 16.22 4.55
N ALA A 182 23.12 16.80 5.49
CA ALA A 182 23.85 16.03 6.50
C ALA A 182 22.92 15.34 7.51
N ALA A 183 21.82 15.98 7.89
CA ALA A 183 20.84 15.45 8.82
C ALA A 183 19.88 14.41 8.19
N GLY A 184 19.75 14.37 6.86
CA GLY A 184 18.85 13.46 6.15
C GLY A 184 17.37 13.82 6.31
N THR A 185 17.05 15.09 6.60
CA THR A 185 15.68 15.54 6.89
C THR A 185 15.44 16.98 6.43
N LYS A 186 14.19 17.29 6.06
CA LYS A 186 13.71 18.64 5.73
C LYS A 186 12.26 18.84 6.19
N THR A 187 12.00 19.96 6.86
CA THR A 187 10.63 20.36 7.22
C THR A 187 10.07 21.28 6.13
N ILE A 188 8.91 20.93 5.60
CA ILE A 188 8.11 21.75 4.69
C ILE A 188 6.99 22.39 5.50
N THR A 189 6.74 23.68 5.29
CA THR A 189 5.71 24.47 5.99
C THR A 189 4.77 25.14 4.99
N GLY A 190 3.68 25.73 5.48
CA GLY A 190 2.73 26.48 4.63
C GLY A 190 1.82 25.59 3.78
N LEU A 191 1.64 24.33 4.18
CA LEU A 191 0.74 23.40 3.50
C LEU A 191 -0.71 23.66 3.93
N THR A 192 -1.65 23.48 3.00
CA THR A 192 -3.09 23.53 3.27
C THR A 192 -3.52 22.32 4.10
N PRO A 193 -4.25 22.50 5.21
CA PRO A 193 -4.82 21.41 6.01
C PRO A 193 -5.72 20.46 5.23
N ASP A 194 -5.86 19.23 5.73
CA ASP A 194 -6.70 18.17 5.14
C ASP A 194 -6.41 17.83 3.65
N ASN A 195 -5.24 18.20 3.13
CA ASN A 195 -4.90 18.03 1.73
C ASN A 195 -3.84 16.94 1.49
N GLY A 196 -4.02 16.18 0.40
CA GLY A 196 -3.08 15.16 -0.03
C GLY A 196 -1.95 15.75 -0.89
N TYR A 197 -0.73 15.30 -0.66
CA TYR A 197 0.47 15.73 -1.37
C TYR A 197 1.32 14.53 -1.76
N THR A 198 2.15 14.71 -2.79
CA THR A 198 3.24 13.80 -3.13
C THR A 198 4.52 14.62 -3.19
N ALA A 199 5.47 14.31 -2.31
CA ALA A 199 6.81 14.88 -2.35
C ALA A 199 7.72 14.02 -3.22
N VAL A 200 8.40 14.61 -4.19
CA VAL A 200 9.38 13.94 -5.05
C VAL A 200 10.76 14.51 -4.75
N LEU A 201 11.69 13.65 -4.39
CA LEU A 201 13.07 13.99 -4.05
C LEU A 201 13.95 13.97 -5.30
N TYR A 202 14.76 15.00 -5.49
CA TYR A 202 15.67 15.14 -6.63
C TYR A 202 17.12 15.33 -6.22
N TYR A 203 18.01 14.84 -7.08
CA TYR A 203 19.36 15.37 -7.21
C TYR A 203 19.53 15.91 -8.63
N ASN A 204 19.69 17.22 -8.75
CA ASN A 204 19.63 17.92 -10.03
C ASN A 204 18.33 17.55 -10.76
N ASN A 205 18.43 16.85 -11.89
CA ASN A 205 17.26 16.45 -12.69
C ASN A 205 16.79 15.02 -12.41
N SER A 206 17.53 14.26 -11.59
CA SER A 206 17.27 12.85 -11.35
C SER A 206 16.38 12.63 -10.13
N ILE A 207 15.28 11.89 -10.31
CA ILE A 207 14.39 11.48 -9.21
C ILE A 207 15.08 10.43 -8.35
N ARG A 208 15.10 10.66 -7.04
CA ARG A 208 15.71 9.79 -6.01
C ARG A 208 14.68 9.08 -5.14
N GLY A 209 13.42 9.53 -5.18
CA GLY A 209 12.34 8.93 -4.42
C GLY A 209 11.06 9.77 -4.48
N SER A 210 9.96 9.19 -4.01
CA SER A 210 8.66 9.85 -3.95
C SER A 210 7.86 9.33 -2.75
N GLN A 211 7.24 10.22 -1.98
CA GLN A 211 6.41 9.82 -0.84
C GLN A 211 5.09 10.59 -0.84
N PRO A 212 3.94 9.88 -0.86
CA PRO A 212 2.65 10.51 -0.61
C PRO A 212 2.45 10.75 0.89
N PHE A 213 1.79 11.85 1.23
CA PHE A 213 1.36 12.15 2.59
C PHE A 213 0.12 13.04 2.57
N ARG A 214 -0.54 13.20 3.72
CA ARG A 214 -1.72 14.06 3.87
C ARG A 214 -1.61 14.86 5.16
N THR A 215 -1.76 16.17 5.08
CA THR A 215 -1.77 17.05 6.27
C THR A 215 -3.02 16.82 7.10
N LEU A 216 -2.91 17.06 8.41
CA LEU A 216 -4.01 16.85 9.34
C LEU A 216 -5.14 17.87 9.13
N SER A 217 -6.36 17.48 9.50
CA SER A 217 -7.53 18.38 9.54
C SER A 217 -7.43 19.41 10.66
N LEU A 218 -8.01 20.61 10.45
CA LEU A 218 -8.24 21.56 11.53
C LEU A 218 -9.35 21.06 12.46
N LEU A 219 -9.18 21.33 13.76
CA LEU A 219 -10.25 21.07 14.71
C LEU A 219 -11.41 22.05 14.49
N PRO A 220 -12.67 21.60 14.67
CA PRO A 220 -13.81 22.49 14.75
C PRO A 220 -13.59 23.58 15.80
N THR A 221 -14.03 24.81 15.49
CA THR A 221 -14.02 25.94 16.44
C THR A 221 -15.37 26.64 16.39
N GLY A 222 -15.74 27.34 17.46
CA GLY A 222 -16.99 28.10 17.52
C GLY A 222 -17.73 27.94 18.86
N PRO A 223 -18.84 28.67 19.04
CA PRO A 223 -19.56 28.74 20.32
C PRO A 223 -20.23 27.43 20.75
N ASN A 224 -20.51 26.53 19.81
CA ASN A 224 -21.15 25.23 20.09
C ASN A 224 -20.13 24.07 20.15
N VAL A 225 -18.83 24.37 20.12
CA VAL A 225 -17.77 23.37 20.20
C VAL A 225 -17.44 23.09 21.66
N VAL A 226 -17.50 21.82 22.04
CA VAL A 226 -17.11 21.31 23.35
C VAL A 226 -15.88 20.43 23.17
N ASN A 227 -14.73 20.89 23.64
CA ASN A 227 -13.53 20.06 23.72
C ASN A 227 -13.69 19.10 24.89
N VAL A 228 -13.68 17.80 24.61
CA VAL A 228 -13.90 16.75 25.61
C VAL A 228 -12.55 16.24 26.08
N GLY A 229 -12.19 16.53 27.33
CA GLY A 229 -10.98 16.01 27.96
C GLY A 229 -11.02 14.48 28.07
N ALA A 230 -9.86 13.82 28.07
CA ALA A 230 -9.77 12.35 28.02
C ALA A 230 -10.46 11.63 29.20
N THR A 231 -10.72 12.34 30.30
CA THR A 231 -11.40 11.82 31.50
C THR A 231 -12.84 12.30 31.65
N ASP A 232 -13.33 13.13 30.73
CA ASP A 232 -14.69 13.66 30.79
C ASP A 232 -15.71 12.57 30.46
N ASP A 233 -16.86 12.63 31.14
CA ASP A 233 -17.97 11.72 30.88
C ASP A 233 -18.71 12.12 29.59
N LEU A 234 -18.26 11.59 28.46
CA LEU A 234 -18.90 11.79 27.16
C LEU A 234 -20.39 11.39 27.18
N ALA A 235 -20.79 10.37 27.94
CA ALA A 235 -22.19 9.96 28.00
C ALA A 235 -23.06 10.99 28.72
N ALA A 236 -22.56 11.59 29.80
CA ALA A 236 -23.24 12.70 30.48
C ALA A 236 -23.30 13.95 29.59
N LEU A 237 -22.22 14.27 28.87
CA LEU A 237 -22.19 15.39 27.93
C LEU A 237 -23.20 15.23 26.79
N LEU A 238 -23.32 14.03 26.22
CA LEU A 238 -24.30 13.72 25.17
C LEU A 238 -25.74 13.82 25.68
N GLN A 239 -26.01 13.39 26.91
CA GLN A 239 -27.34 13.48 27.53
C GLN A 239 -27.76 14.92 27.86
N ASN A 240 -26.80 15.86 27.91
CA ASN A 240 -27.05 17.28 28.15
C ASN A 240 -26.74 18.15 26.91
N ALA A 241 -26.61 17.53 25.74
CA ALA A 241 -26.22 18.23 24.52
C ALA A 241 -27.27 19.28 24.12
N ALA A 242 -26.82 20.50 23.85
CA ALA A 242 -27.64 21.50 23.17
C ALA A 242 -27.72 21.20 21.67
N ASN A 243 -28.76 21.70 21.00
CA ASN A 243 -28.87 21.59 19.55
C ASN A 243 -27.67 22.26 18.85
N GLY A 244 -27.02 21.54 17.94
CA GLY A 244 -25.86 22.00 17.18
C GLY A 244 -24.51 21.79 17.87
N THR A 245 -24.46 21.06 18.99
CA THR A 245 -23.20 20.82 19.72
C THR A 245 -22.23 19.94 18.93
N ILE A 246 -20.96 20.32 18.91
CA ILE A 246 -19.85 19.54 18.33
C ILE A 246 -18.91 19.13 19.46
N PHE A 247 -18.89 17.84 19.79
CA PHE A 247 -17.98 17.25 20.76
C PHE A 247 -16.67 16.87 20.07
N VAL A 248 -15.58 17.56 20.40
CA VAL A 248 -14.25 17.27 19.87
C VAL A 248 -13.51 16.34 20.83
N LEU A 249 -13.23 15.12 20.37
CA LEU A 249 -12.57 14.07 21.13
C LEU A 249 -11.08 14.05 20.81
N LEU A 250 -10.24 13.92 21.83
CA LEU A 250 -8.79 13.88 21.66
C LEU A 250 -8.35 12.55 21.02
N GLN A 251 -7.47 12.62 20.04
CA GLN A 251 -6.84 11.45 19.44
C GLN A 251 -6.17 10.58 20.52
N ASN A 252 -6.02 9.28 20.27
CA ASN A 252 -5.38 8.35 21.20
C ASN A 252 -6.02 8.30 22.60
N SER A 253 -7.29 8.69 22.74
CA SER A 253 -8.07 8.63 23.99
C SER A 253 -9.23 7.64 23.88
N VAL A 254 -9.75 7.20 25.02
CA VAL A 254 -10.89 6.27 25.11
C VAL A 254 -12.02 6.92 25.90
N TYR A 255 -13.18 7.05 25.27
CA TYR A 255 -14.40 7.56 25.87
C TYR A 255 -15.41 6.42 25.99
N SER A 256 -15.71 6.02 27.21
CA SER A 256 -16.58 4.87 27.45
C SER A 256 -17.57 5.11 28.57
N SER A 257 -18.74 4.50 28.45
CA SER A 257 -19.74 4.48 29.51
C SER A 257 -20.55 3.20 29.45
N ASP A 258 -20.90 2.64 30.61
CA ASP A 258 -21.87 1.54 30.72
C ASP A 258 -23.31 2.05 30.80
N ASN A 259 -23.51 3.36 30.96
CA ASN A 259 -24.83 3.97 30.92
C ASN A 259 -25.33 4.05 29.48
N THR A 260 -26.62 3.77 29.29
CA THR A 260 -27.31 4.09 28.04
C THR A 260 -27.37 5.61 27.87
N VAL A 261 -27.03 6.12 26.69
CA VAL A 261 -27.15 7.55 26.38
C VAL A 261 -28.53 7.81 25.79
N VAL A 262 -29.34 8.66 26.41
CA VAL A 262 -30.58 9.17 25.81
C VAL A 262 -30.31 10.59 25.30
N LEU A 263 -30.39 10.79 23.98
CA LEU A 263 -30.17 12.13 23.44
C LEU A 263 -31.38 13.04 23.70
N PRO A 264 -31.16 14.31 24.08
CA PRO A 264 -32.26 15.28 24.21
C PRO A 264 -32.99 15.45 22.88
N ALA A 265 -34.32 15.47 22.90
CA ALA A 265 -35.11 15.68 21.70
C ALA A 265 -34.80 17.05 21.05
N ASN A 266 -35.03 17.14 19.74
CA ASN A 266 -34.79 18.31 18.89
C ASN A 266 -33.32 18.76 18.84
N THR A 267 -32.38 17.81 18.99
CA THR A 267 -30.95 18.08 18.88
C THR A 267 -30.37 17.57 17.57
N SER A 268 -29.39 18.32 17.07
CA SER A 268 -28.35 17.86 16.16
C SER A 268 -27.03 17.85 16.91
N ILE A 269 -26.24 16.80 16.75
CA ILE A 269 -24.93 16.68 17.40
C ILE A 269 -23.88 16.16 16.42
N THR A 270 -22.62 16.53 16.64
CA THR A 270 -21.47 15.92 16.00
C THR A 270 -20.51 15.40 17.06
N ILE A 271 -20.08 14.15 16.94
CA ILE A 271 -18.97 13.57 17.69
C ILE A 271 -17.79 13.50 16.73
N TYR A 272 -16.83 14.42 16.89
CA TYR A 272 -15.69 14.61 16.01
C TYR A 272 -14.41 14.15 16.69
N GLY A 273 -13.71 13.18 16.10
CA GLY A 273 -12.39 12.78 16.56
C GLY A 273 -11.29 13.66 15.99
N GLN A 274 -10.40 14.16 16.85
CA GLN A 274 -9.19 14.83 16.42
C GLN A 274 -8.36 13.91 15.50
N ASP A 275 -7.85 14.47 14.41
CA ASP A 275 -7.02 13.75 13.46
C ASP A 275 -5.65 13.39 14.05
N GLY A 276 -5.17 12.19 13.73
CA GLY A 276 -4.04 11.59 14.41
C GLY A 276 -3.75 10.14 14.00
N PRO A 277 -2.64 9.56 14.48
CA PRO A 277 -2.27 8.17 14.17
C PRO A 277 -3.34 7.18 14.67
N ASN A 278 -3.94 7.48 15.82
CA ASN A 278 -4.99 6.67 16.44
C ASN A 278 -6.24 7.53 16.66
N LYS A 279 -7.36 7.16 16.03
CA LYS A 279 -8.66 7.81 16.27
C LYS A 279 -9.07 7.64 17.74
N PRO A 280 -9.79 8.60 18.34
CA PRO A 280 -10.41 8.38 19.65
C PRO A 280 -11.36 7.20 19.60
N ILE A 281 -11.30 6.35 20.63
CA ILE A 281 -12.21 5.22 20.78
C ILE A 281 -13.47 5.70 21.50
N VAL A 282 -14.64 5.43 20.92
CA VAL A 282 -15.94 5.63 21.56
C VAL A 282 -16.55 4.26 21.82
N ALA A 283 -16.78 3.94 23.10
CA ALA A 283 -17.37 2.69 23.56
C ALA A 283 -18.53 2.98 24.51
N LEU A 284 -19.72 3.26 23.95
CA LEU A 284 -20.95 3.57 24.70
C LEU A 284 -21.88 2.36 24.80
N ASN A 285 -22.74 2.31 25.81
CA ASN A 285 -23.76 1.26 25.96
C ASN A 285 -25.05 1.62 25.19
N GLY A 286 -24.86 2.02 23.94
CA GLY A 286 -25.93 2.47 23.06
C GLY A 286 -26.36 3.92 23.25
N ILE A 287 -27.04 4.40 22.22
CA ILE A 287 -27.65 5.72 22.09
C ILE A 287 -29.11 5.50 21.74
N THR A 288 -30.00 6.06 22.55
CA THR A 288 -31.45 6.09 22.33
C THR A 288 -31.84 7.45 21.78
N LEU A 289 -32.56 7.43 20.66
CA LEU A 289 -33.12 8.62 20.03
C LEU A 289 -34.41 9.02 20.75
N GLY A 290 -34.54 10.31 21.04
CA GLY A 290 -35.78 10.94 21.47
C GLY A 290 -36.77 11.10 20.31
N ALA A 291 -37.85 11.84 20.57
CA ALA A 291 -38.98 11.97 19.63
C ALA A 291 -38.60 12.57 18.27
N ALA A 292 -37.64 13.50 18.24
CA ALA A 292 -37.18 14.14 17.02
C ALA A 292 -35.69 14.52 17.09
N HIS A 293 -34.97 14.44 15.97
CA HIS A 293 -33.58 14.89 15.84
C HIS A 293 -33.30 15.45 14.45
N GLY A 294 -32.35 16.39 14.39
CA GLY A 294 -31.77 16.84 13.12
C GLY A 294 -30.70 15.85 12.66
N THR A 295 -29.45 16.31 12.59
CA THR A 295 -28.30 15.50 12.18
C THR A 295 -27.55 14.94 13.39
N ILE A 296 -27.29 13.63 13.39
CA ILE A 296 -26.41 12.95 14.34
C ILE A 296 -25.20 12.44 13.56
N LYS A 297 -24.05 13.10 13.74
CA LYS A 297 -22.83 12.80 12.98
C LYS A 297 -21.75 12.23 13.88
N PHE A 298 -21.14 11.14 13.42
CA PHE A 298 -19.90 10.59 13.92
C PHE A 298 -18.83 10.82 12.85
N GLU A 299 -17.73 11.45 13.22
CA GLU A 299 -16.66 11.78 12.28
C GLU A 299 -15.31 11.45 12.87
N ASN A 300 -14.49 10.69 12.13
CA ASN A 300 -13.10 10.40 12.49
C ASN A 300 -12.92 9.69 13.86
N ILE A 301 -13.85 8.82 14.25
CA ILE A 301 -13.77 8.05 15.50
C ILE A 301 -13.59 6.54 15.26
N ASP A 302 -13.12 5.81 16.27
CA ASP A 302 -13.19 4.36 16.35
C ASP A 302 -14.34 3.95 17.29
N LEU A 303 -15.47 3.58 16.72
CA LEU A 303 -16.67 3.15 17.42
C LEU A 303 -16.59 1.64 17.72
N SER A 304 -16.27 1.31 18.97
CA SER A 304 -16.03 -0.06 19.40
C SER A 304 -17.22 -0.60 20.21
N GLY A 305 -17.65 -1.81 19.87
CA GLY A 305 -18.60 -2.56 20.68
C GLY A 305 -17.95 -3.20 21.92
N TYR A 306 -16.63 -3.32 22.02
CA TYR A 306 -16.01 -3.78 23.27
C TYR A 306 -16.24 -2.79 24.41
N GLN A 307 -16.63 -3.28 25.58
CA GLN A 307 -16.66 -2.46 26.80
C GLN A 307 -15.27 -1.83 27.03
N PHE A 308 -15.26 -0.53 27.35
CA PHE A 308 -14.04 0.26 27.54
C PHE A 308 -13.09 0.26 26.32
N GLY A 309 -13.55 -0.14 25.13
CA GLY A 309 -12.68 -0.31 23.96
C GLY A 309 -11.68 -1.47 24.09
N ASP A 310 -11.78 -2.30 25.13
CA ASP A 310 -10.80 -3.32 25.50
C ASP A 310 -11.21 -4.70 24.95
N PRO A 311 -10.41 -5.32 24.07
CA PRO A 311 -10.73 -6.61 23.46
C PRO A 311 -10.78 -7.79 24.45
N THR A 312 -10.31 -7.61 25.69
CA THR A 312 -10.43 -8.61 26.76
C THR A 312 -11.79 -8.57 27.47
N LYS A 313 -12.62 -7.55 27.19
CA LYS A 313 -13.94 -7.36 27.80
C LYS A 313 -15.06 -7.86 26.88
N ALA A 314 -16.28 -7.89 27.40
CA ALA A 314 -17.44 -8.31 26.61
C ALA A 314 -17.73 -7.31 25.49
N LYS A 315 -18.18 -7.83 24.34
CA LYS A 315 -18.76 -7.02 23.26
C LYS A 315 -20.19 -6.64 23.62
N ARG A 316 -20.55 -5.41 23.30
CA ARG A 316 -21.91 -4.87 23.35
C ARG A 316 -22.66 -5.19 22.07
N ASN A 317 -23.97 -5.09 22.16
CA ASN A 317 -24.84 -5.50 21.07
C ASN A 317 -25.01 -4.41 20.02
N TYR A 318 -25.19 -3.15 20.44
CA TYR A 318 -25.69 -2.09 19.58
C TYR A 318 -25.08 -0.72 19.87
N ILE A 319 -25.11 0.15 18.85
CA ILE A 319 -25.07 1.61 19.05
C ILE A 319 -26.51 2.11 19.10
N PHE A 320 -27.33 1.81 18.10
CA PHE A 320 -28.75 2.11 18.11
C PHE A 320 -29.56 0.81 18.18
N ASN A 321 -30.41 0.71 19.19
CA ASN A 321 -31.43 -0.35 19.31
C ASN A 321 -32.80 0.30 19.53
N GLN A 322 -33.20 1.11 18.55
CA GLN A 322 -34.32 2.03 18.68
C GLN A 322 -35.64 1.26 18.70
N SER A 323 -36.46 1.53 19.73
CA SER A 323 -37.81 0.99 19.87
C SER A 323 -38.86 2.04 20.22
N LEU A 324 -38.44 3.24 20.63
CA LEU A 324 -39.32 4.37 20.90
C LEU A 324 -39.61 5.14 19.62
N SER A 325 -40.77 5.78 19.55
CA SER A 325 -41.11 6.60 18.39
C SER A 325 -40.10 7.72 18.23
N SER A 326 -39.61 7.90 17.00
CA SER A 326 -38.60 8.90 16.69
C SER A 326 -38.64 9.29 15.21
N ASN A 327 -38.32 10.55 14.94
CA ASN A 327 -38.06 11.07 13.60
C ASN A 327 -36.67 11.73 13.58
N THR A 328 -35.73 11.17 12.83
CA THR A 328 -34.38 11.72 12.71
C THR A 328 -34.11 12.12 11.28
N THR A 329 -33.64 13.35 11.07
CA THR A 329 -33.33 13.85 9.73
C THR A 329 -32.18 13.07 9.13
N GLU A 330 -31.07 12.91 9.86
CA GLU A 330 -29.89 12.25 9.30
C GLU A 330 -28.98 11.62 10.36
N ILE A 331 -28.46 10.43 10.06
CA ILE A 331 -27.36 9.81 10.80
C ILE A 331 -26.18 9.62 9.85
N ILE A 332 -25.00 10.11 10.24
CA ILE A 332 -23.79 10.09 9.41
C ILE A 332 -22.64 9.41 10.16
N PHE A 333 -21.97 8.48 9.48
CA PHE A 333 -20.65 8.00 9.84
C PHE A 333 -19.68 8.40 8.73
N GLU A 334 -18.77 9.33 9.02
CA GLU A 334 -17.76 9.82 8.09
C GLU A 334 -16.37 9.46 8.61
N ASN A 335 -15.58 8.72 7.82
CA ASN A 335 -14.21 8.36 8.17
C ASN A 335 -14.11 7.64 9.53
N CYS A 336 -15.09 6.78 9.85
CA CYS A 336 -15.11 6.04 11.13
C CYS A 336 -14.56 4.63 10.97
N ILE A 337 -14.02 4.09 12.07
CA ILE A 337 -13.92 2.64 12.26
C ILE A 337 -15.15 2.23 13.07
N ILE A 338 -15.89 1.20 12.64
CA ILE A 338 -17.07 0.70 13.36
C ILE A 338 -16.90 -0.80 13.54
N ARG A 339 -16.74 -1.26 14.79
CA ARG A 339 -16.27 -2.62 15.02
C ARG A 339 -16.81 -3.32 16.24
N ASN A 340 -16.76 -4.65 16.19
CA ASN A 340 -16.83 -5.55 17.34
C ASN A 340 -18.17 -5.53 18.07
N PHE A 341 -19.28 -5.56 17.32
CA PHE A 341 -20.63 -5.66 17.88
C PHE A 341 -21.15 -7.09 17.78
N VAL A 342 -21.70 -7.62 18.89
CA VAL A 342 -22.33 -8.96 18.91
C VAL A 342 -23.48 -9.05 17.92
N ASN A 343 -24.19 -7.93 17.71
CA ASN A 343 -25.37 -7.85 16.88
C ASN A 343 -25.18 -6.89 15.71
N THR A 344 -25.38 -5.60 15.93
CA THR A 344 -25.34 -4.60 14.87
C THR A 344 -25.25 -3.20 15.44
N PRO A 345 -24.51 -2.26 14.82
CA PRO A 345 -24.55 -0.87 15.25
C PRO A 345 -25.92 -0.23 15.04
N MET A 346 -26.75 -0.73 14.11
CA MET A 346 -28.02 -0.09 13.76
C MET A 346 -29.18 -1.07 13.69
N ARG A 347 -30.04 -1.05 14.73
CA ARG A 347 -31.28 -1.81 14.80
C ARG A 347 -32.48 -0.91 15.08
N MET A 348 -33.56 -1.12 14.32
CA MET A 348 -34.89 -0.58 14.61
C MET A 348 -35.86 -1.74 14.84
N GLN A 349 -36.62 -1.67 15.94
CA GLN A 349 -37.51 -2.75 16.38
C GLN A 349 -38.76 -2.19 17.07
N GLY A 350 -39.68 -3.09 17.44
CA GLY A 350 -40.88 -2.74 18.20
C GLY A 350 -42.01 -2.20 17.33
N ALA A 351 -43.09 -1.75 17.99
CA ALA A 351 -44.34 -1.37 17.33
C ALA A 351 -44.49 0.15 17.10
N ASN A 352 -43.54 0.96 17.57
CA ASN A 352 -43.61 2.42 17.44
C ASN A 352 -43.03 2.88 16.09
N PRO A 353 -43.56 3.94 15.47
CA PRO A 353 -43.02 4.49 14.23
C PRO A 353 -41.66 5.13 14.47
N ILE A 354 -40.65 4.64 13.76
CA ILE A 354 -39.26 5.08 13.76
C ILE A 354 -38.89 5.44 12.33
N THR A 355 -38.57 6.71 12.08
CA THR A 355 -38.15 7.18 10.75
C THR A 355 -36.79 7.84 10.82
N ILE A 356 -35.90 7.43 9.92
CA ILE A 356 -34.65 8.13 9.63
C ILE A 356 -34.70 8.54 8.16
N ASP A 357 -34.59 9.84 7.88
CA ASP A 357 -34.67 10.26 6.48
C ASP A 357 -33.39 9.89 5.71
N LYS A 358 -32.21 10.12 6.28
CA LYS A 358 -30.92 9.80 5.65
C LYS A 358 -30.00 9.02 6.58
N PHE A 359 -29.38 7.96 6.06
CA PHE A 359 -28.35 7.19 6.74
C PHE A 359 -27.13 7.06 5.84
N THR A 360 -26.01 7.66 6.27
CA THR A 360 -24.80 7.78 5.46
C THR A 360 -23.62 7.08 6.14
N VAL A 361 -22.93 6.21 5.39
CA VAL A 361 -21.66 5.59 5.80
C VAL A 361 -20.65 5.86 4.70
N ASN A 362 -19.68 6.74 4.98
CA ASN A 362 -18.72 7.17 3.99
C ASN A 362 -17.29 7.15 4.53
N LYS A 363 -16.34 6.64 3.73
CA LYS A 363 -14.93 6.49 4.12
C LYS A 363 -14.71 5.62 5.36
N CYS A 364 -15.65 4.73 5.68
CA CYS A 364 -15.57 3.94 6.91
C CYS A 364 -14.86 2.59 6.70
N ILE A 365 -14.33 2.05 7.79
CA ILE A 365 -13.91 0.65 7.89
C ILE A 365 -14.81 -0.02 8.91
N VAL A 366 -15.64 -0.96 8.47
CA VAL A 366 -16.64 -1.63 9.30
C VAL A 366 -16.30 -3.11 9.40
N TYR A 367 -16.18 -3.64 10.61
CA TYR A 367 -15.86 -5.06 10.75
C TYR A 367 -16.28 -5.73 12.04
N ASP A 368 -16.34 -7.06 12.02
CA ASP A 368 -16.72 -7.87 13.18
C ASP A 368 -18.08 -7.42 13.73
N ILE A 369 -19.07 -7.44 12.82
CA ILE A 369 -20.46 -7.05 13.09
C ILE A 369 -21.33 -8.28 12.96
N GLY A 370 -21.88 -8.72 14.10
CA GLY A 370 -22.72 -9.91 14.14
C GLY A 370 -22.02 -11.18 13.69
N ASP A 371 -20.68 -11.18 13.63
CA ASP A 371 -19.88 -12.28 13.11
C ASP A 371 -19.81 -13.42 14.12
N ASN A 372 -20.21 -14.60 13.67
CA ASN A 372 -20.09 -15.87 14.38
C ASN A 372 -19.54 -16.98 13.46
N ALA A 373 -18.81 -16.58 12.41
CA ALA A 373 -18.17 -17.43 11.41
C ALA A 373 -19.12 -18.36 10.62
N SER A 374 -20.43 -18.13 10.64
CA SER A 374 -21.41 -19.01 9.98
C SER A 374 -22.59 -18.24 9.38
N ASN A 375 -23.66 -18.03 10.14
CA ASN A 375 -24.90 -17.40 9.67
C ASN A 375 -25.06 -15.94 10.08
N GLY A 376 -24.26 -15.48 11.04
CA GLY A 376 -24.38 -14.19 11.68
C GLY A 376 -25.63 -14.01 12.54
N THR A 377 -25.64 -12.95 13.36
CA THR A 377 -26.78 -12.57 14.21
C THR A 377 -27.71 -11.57 13.53
N TYR A 378 -27.18 -10.40 13.14
CA TYR A 378 -27.93 -9.33 12.47
C TYR A 378 -27.14 -8.67 11.34
N ALA A 379 -27.85 -8.04 10.41
CA ALA A 379 -27.24 -7.25 9.34
C ALA A 379 -26.66 -5.94 9.89
N PHE A 380 -25.72 -5.31 9.17
CA PHE A 380 -25.12 -4.03 9.57
C PHE A 380 -26.17 -2.91 9.74
N ILE A 381 -27.20 -2.89 8.89
CA ILE A 381 -28.46 -2.18 9.14
C ILE A 381 -29.56 -3.23 9.27
N ASN A 382 -30.22 -3.29 10.42
CA ASN A 382 -31.17 -4.35 10.70
C ASN A 382 -32.53 -3.82 11.17
N THR A 383 -33.56 -4.01 10.35
CA THR A 383 -34.94 -3.90 10.78
C THR A 383 -35.82 -4.94 10.11
N ASN A 384 -36.71 -5.50 10.92
CA ASN A 384 -37.69 -6.49 10.52
C ASN A 384 -39.09 -6.11 11.02
N VAL A 385 -39.36 -4.81 11.13
CA VAL A 385 -40.65 -4.24 11.54
C VAL A 385 -41.09 -3.21 10.50
N ALA A 386 -42.38 -3.19 10.17
CA ALA A 386 -42.92 -2.24 9.19
C ALA A 386 -42.88 -0.77 9.68
N THR A 387 -42.75 -0.60 10.98
CA THR A 387 -42.71 0.70 11.67
C THR A 387 -41.32 1.33 11.66
N GLY A 388 -40.27 0.59 11.30
CA GLY A 388 -38.90 1.07 11.20
C GLY A 388 -38.52 1.37 9.75
N LYS A 389 -38.35 2.66 9.41
CA LYS A 389 -38.09 3.10 8.04
C LYS A 389 -36.82 3.95 7.95
N ILE A 390 -35.98 3.66 6.95
CA ILE A 390 -34.92 4.57 6.50
C ILE A 390 -35.26 4.99 5.08
N ASN A 391 -35.48 6.29 4.81
CA ASN A 391 -35.90 6.71 3.46
C ASN A 391 -34.74 6.68 2.46
N ASN A 392 -33.53 7.02 2.86
CA ASN A 392 -32.36 7.11 1.99
C ASN A 392 -31.13 6.53 2.68
N ILE A 393 -30.49 5.55 2.07
CA ILE A 393 -29.27 4.91 2.57
C ILE A 393 -28.15 5.14 1.55
N THR A 394 -27.04 5.71 1.99
CA THR A 394 -25.82 5.90 1.18
C THR A 394 -24.63 5.25 1.87
N ILE A 395 -24.03 4.26 1.21
CA ILE A 395 -22.82 3.57 1.69
C ILE A 395 -21.77 3.70 0.60
N THR A 396 -20.74 4.50 0.87
CA THR A 396 -19.74 4.85 -0.13
C THR A 396 -18.31 4.82 0.38
N ASN A 397 -17.35 4.55 -0.51
CA ASN A 397 -15.92 4.67 -0.23
C ASN A 397 -15.50 3.89 1.03
N SER A 398 -16.17 2.77 1.33
CA SER A 398 -16.06 2.09 2.62
C SER A 398 -15.69 0.63 2.47
N THR A 399 -15.06 0.11 3.51
CA THR A 399 -14.64 -1.29 3.60
C THR A 399 -15.47 -2.01 4.63
N PHE A 400 -16.01 -3.17 4.27
CA PHE A 400 -16.79 -4.03 5.14
C PHE A 400 -16.15 -5.42 5.18
N TYR A 401 -15.78 -5.90 6.35
CA TYR A 401 -15.31 -7.27 6.46
C TYR A 401 -15.73 -7.97 7.73
N LYS A 402 -15.89 -9.29 7.71
CA LYS A 402 -16.42 -10.04 8.86
C LYS A 402 -17.80 -9.49 9.28
N ILE A 403 -18.71 -9.43 8.31
CA ILE A 403 -20.11 -9.03 8.53
C ILE A 403 -20.97 -10.29 8.50
N GLY A 404 -21.40 -10.71 9.68
CA GLY A 404 -22.03 -12.00 9.94
C GLY A 404 -23.20 -12.33 9.04
N TYR A 405 -24.23 -11.49 9.10
CA TYR A 405 -25.52 -11.77 8.45
C TYR A 405 -25.52 -11.30 7.00
N GLY A 406 -25.25 -10.01 6.79
CA GLY A 406 -25.40 -9.30 5.53
C GLY A 406 -25.30 -7.78 5.76
N LEU A 407 -25.35 -6.98 4.71
CA LEU A 407 -25.24 -5.54 4.83
C LEU A 407 -26.54 -4.91 5.33
N ILE A 408 -27.68 -5.29 4.74
CA ILE A 408 -28.98 -4.69 5.03
C ILE A 408 -30.06 -5.76 5.15
N LEU A 409 -30.81 -5.72 6.26
CA LEU A 409 -32.13 -6.30 6.40
C LEU A 409 -33.11 -5.14 6.63
N HIS A 410 -34.00 -4.87 5.67
CA HIS A 410 -35.02 -3.82 5.73
C HIS A 410 -36.29 -4.31 5.01
N ASN A 411 -36.90 -5.36 5.55
CA ASN A 411 -37.77 -6.26 4.76
C ASN A 411 -39.28 -6.04 4.90
N LEU A 412 -39.70 -5.06 5.71
CA LEU A 412 -41.12 -4.75 5.96
C LEU A 412 -41.51 -3.29 5.69
N ALA A 413 -40.59 -2.46 5.17
CA ALA A 413 -40.88 -1.10 4.73
C ALA A 413 -40.08 -0.76 3.46
N PRO A 414 -40.54 0.18 2.61
CA PRO A 414 -39.82 0.61 1.43
C PRO A 414 -38.76 1.69 1.74
N THR A 415 -37.80 1.83 0.83
CA THR A 415 -36.77 2.89 0.83
C THR A 415 -36.84 3.67 -0.49
N ASN A 416 -36.63 4.99 -0.45
CA ASN A 416 -36.63 5.83 -1.65
C ASN A 416 -35.31 5.67 -2.42
N ALA A 417 -34.17 5.74 -1.74
CA ALA A 417 -32.85 5.61 -2.37
C ALA A 417 -31.92 4.68 -1.58
N LEU A 418 -31.26 3.78 -2.30
CA LEU A 418 -30.18 2.93 -1.79
C LEU A 418 -28.97 3.03 -2.72
N ILE A 419 -27.91 3.70 -2.26
CA ILE A 419 -26.70 3.97 -3.02
C ILE A 419 -25.55 3.21 -2.36
N ILE A 420 -25.04 2.16 -3.03
CA ILE A 420 -23.92 1.36 -2.56
C ILE A 420 -22.79 1.48 -3.60
N GLU A 421 -21.85 2.39 -3.38
CA GLU A 421 -20.84 2.69 -4.41
C GLU A 421 -19.40 2.80 -3.89
N ASN A 422 -18.43 2.29 -4.65
CA ASN A 422 -17.01 2.36 -4.29
C ASN A 422 -16.69 1.66 -2.95
N ASN A 423 -17.22 0.46 -2.72
CA ASN A 423 -17.00 -0.29 -1.49
C ASN A 423 -16.26 -1.62 -1.72
N THR A 424 -15.48 -2.04 -0.73
CA THR A 424 -14.86 -3.38 -0.69
C THR A 424 -15.52 -4.22 0.40
N PHE A 425 -16.00 -5.41 0.04
CA PHE A 425 -16.65 -6.36 0.94
C PHE A 425 -15.85 -7.66 1.02
N ASN A 426 -15.57 -8.20 2.21
CA ASN A 426 -14.86 -9.48 2.35
C ASN A 426 -15.26 -10.26 3.60
N ASN A 427 -15.43 -11.58 3.53
CA ASN A 427 -16.06 -12.36 4.60
C ASN A 427 -17.41 -11.74 5.01
N VAL A 428 -18.28 -11.49 4.04
CA VAL A 428 -19.62 -10.93 4.25
C VAL A 428 -20.70 -11.93 3.86
N VAL A 429 -21.87 -11.87 4.47
CA VAL A 429 -23.03 -12.73 4.15
C VAL A 429 -22.87 -14.17 4.62
N GLY A 430 -23.61 -14.52 5.66
CA GLY A 430 -23.63 -15.85 6.25
C GLY A 430 -24.54 -16.84 5.53
N ASN A 431 -24.61 -18.06 6.08
CA ASN A 431 -25.43 -19.16 5.54
C ASN A 431 -26.89 -18.77 5.30
N ALA A 432 -27.37 -19.00 4.06
CA ALA A 432 -28.73 -18.68 3.62
C ALA A 432 -29.18 -17.23 3.87
N ARG A 433 -28.24 -16.30 4.08
CA ARG A 433 -28.50 -14.87 4.24
C ARG A 433 -28.30 -14.13 2.93
N TYR A 434 -28.78 -12.90 2.89
CA TYR A 434 -28.68 -12.01 1.75
C TYR A 434 -27.67 -10.90 2.03
N LEU A 435 -26.94 -10.46 1.00
CA LEU A 435 -26.17 -9.22 1.09
C LEU A 435 -27.08 -8.03 1.41
N ILE A 436 -28.21 -7.92 0.69
CA ILE A 436 -29.24 -6.90 0.89
C ILE A 436 -30.61 -7.57 0.77
N ASP A 437 -31.44 -7.41 1.79
CA ASP A 437 -32.78 -8.00 1.86
C ASP A 437 -33.88 -6.98 2.20
N TYR A 438 -34.65 -6.65 1.18
CA TYR A 438 -35.92 -5.91 1.27
C TYR A 438 -37.14 -6.84 1.14
N ASN A 439 -36.93 -8.15 1.00
CA ASN A 439 -37.99 -9.10 0.68
C ASN A 439 -38.83 -8.63 -0.52
N ALA A 440 -40.10 -8.30 -0.32
CA ALA A 440 -41.02 -7.81 -1.35
C ALA A 440 -41.15 -6.28 -1.37
N GLN A 441 -40.40 -5.55 -0.54
CA GLN A 441 -40.47 -4.10 -0.43
C GLN A 441 -39.72 -3.41 -1.57
N ASN A 442 -40.24 -2.25 -1.97
CA ASN A 442 -39.69 -1.47 -3.06
C ASN A 442 -38.48 -0.63 -2.61
N VAL A 443 -37.51 -0.51 -3.54
CA VAL A 443 -36.44 0.48 -3.48
C VAL A 443 -36.56 1.34 -4.74
N THR A 444 -36.91 2.62 -4.64
CA THR A 444 -37.23 3.43 -5.84
C THR A 444 -36.00 3.72 -6.70
N THR A 445 -34.90 4.15 -6.09
CA THR A 445 -33.60 4.35 -6.74
C THR A 445 -32.58 3.41 -6.09
N PHE A 446 -31.97 2.50 -6.87
CA PHE A 446 -31.04 1.52 -6.31
C PHE A 446 -29.78 1.41 -7.18
N SER A 447 -28.63 1.84 -6.65
CA SER A 447 -27.33 1.68 -7.31
C SER A 447 -26.39 0.77 -6.53
N PHE A 448 -25.67 -0.06 -7.28
CA PHE A 448 -24.58 -0.90 -6.80
C PHE A 448 -23.41 -0.76 -7.78
N LYS A 449 -22.54 0.22 -7.57
CA LYS A 449 -21.51 0.58 -8.55
C LYS A 449 -20.10 0.55 -7.98
N ASN A 450 -19.10 0.22 -8.81
CA ASN A 450 -17.69 0.30 -8.42
C ASN A 450 -17.37 -0.51 -7.16
N ASN A 451 -18.08 -1.60 -6.88
CA ASN A 451 -17.88 -2.40 -5.66
C ASN A 451 -17.01 -3.64 -5.95
N ILE A 452 -16.33 -4.15 -4.93
CA ILE A 452 -15.65 -5.45 -5.00
C ILE A 452 -16.17 -6.34 -3.86
N ILE A 453 -16.62 -7.55 -4.20
CA ILE A 453 -16.97 -8.61 -3.24
C ILE A 453 -15.88 -9.67 -3.29
N GLY A 454 -15.01 -9.67 -2.28
CA GLY A 454 -13.87 -10.58 -2.17
C GLY A 454 -14.22 -11.95 -1.58
N LYS A 455 -15.09 -12.06 -0.58
CA LYS A 455 -15.37 -13.39 -0.01
C LYS A 455 -16.70 -13.40 0.70
N THR A 456 -17.46 -14.48 0.55
CA THR A 456 -18.65 -14.68 1.38
C THR A 456 -18.28 -15.35 2.69
N LEU A 457 -18.99 -15.01 3.77
CA LEU A 457 -18.73 -15.61 5.09
C LEU A 457 -19.22 -17.06 5.15
N SER A 458 -20.30 -17.39 4.44
CA SER A 458 -20.99 -18.68 4.46
C SER A 458 -20.05 -19.89 4.20
N PRO A 459 -19.71 -20.69 5.22
CA PRO A 459 -18.90 -21.91 5.02
C PRO A 459 -19.65 -22.99 4.21
N THR A 460 -20.98 -22.92 4.13
CA THR A 460 -21.80 -23.87 3.36
C THR A 460 -22.07 -23.41 1.93
N ALA A 461 -21.39 -22.36 1.47
CA ALA A 461 -21.56 -21.80 0.12
C ALA A 461 -23.03 -21.46 -0.21
N SER A 462 -23.80 -21.01 0.79
CA SER A 462 -25.25 -20.78 0.69
C SER A 462 -25.65 -19.31 0.83
N ALA A 463 -24.68 -18.39 0.82
CA ALA A 463 -24.93 -16.95 0.79
C ALA A 463 -25.74 -16.57 -0.46
N ARG A 464 -26.55 -15.51 -0.33
CA ARG A 464 -27.44 -14.99 -1.37
C ARG A 464 -27.10 -13.54 -1.66
N GLY A 465 -27.38 -13.10 -2.88
CA GLY A 465 -27.08 -11.73 -3.30
C GLY A 465 -28.14 -10.75 -2.80
N ILE A 466 -28.91 -10.18 -3.72
CA ILE A 466 -29.83 -9.08 -3.44
C ILE A 466 -31.28 -9.52 -3.68
N ARG A 467 -32.15 -9.28 -2.69
CA ARG A 467 -33.60 -9.50 -2.80
C ARG A 467 -34.36 -8.22 -2.48
N TYR A 468 -35.25 -7.81 -3.39
CA TYR A 468 -36.13 -6.66 -3.23
C TYR A 468 -37.34 -6.80 -4.18
N GLY A 469 -38.41 -6.04 -3.92
CA GLY A 469 -39.51 -5.86 -4.86
C GLY A 469 -39.18 -4.76 -5.86
N GLY A 470 -39.08 -5.08 -7.15
CA GLY A 470 -38.88 -4.08 -8.21
C GLY A 470 -37.78 -4.41 -9.20
N THR A 471 -37.47 -3.44 -10.06
CA THR A 471 -36.51 -3.57 -11.19
C THR A 471 -35.51 -2.40 -11.26
N SER A 472 -35.43 -1.57 -10.21
CA SER A 472 -34.65 -0.33 -10.16
C SER A 472 -33.15 -0.52 -9.94
N LEU A 473 -32.68 -1.73 -9.65
CA LEU A 473 -31.27 -2.01 -9.36
C LEU A 473 -30.39 -1.81 -10.60
N VAL A 474 -29.45 -0.86 -10.49
CA VAL A 474 -28.39 -0.61 -11.48
C VAL A 474 -27.06 -1.10 -10.94
N VAL A 475 -26.51 -2.15 -11.55
CA VAL A 475 -25.18 -2.69 -11.25
C VAL A 475 -24.20 -2.28 -12.35
N VAL A 476 -23.10 -1.60 -11.98
CA VAL A 476 -22.07 -1.16 -12.93
C VAL A 476 -20.69 -1.36 -12.31
N ASN A 477 -19.72 -1.80 -13.11
CA ASN A 477 -18.31 -1.86 -12.74
C ASN A 477 -18.09 -2.49 -11.34
N SER A 478 -18.80 -3.58 -11.06
CA SER A 478 -18.75 -4.24 -9.76
C SER A 478 -18.30 -5.67 -9.94
N TYR A 479 -17.40 -6.13 -9.09
CA TYR A 479 -16.66 -7.38 -9.27
C TYR A 479 -16.91 -8.34 -8.12
N LYS A 480 -16.84 -9.64 -8.39
CA LYS A 480 -16.73 -10.68 -7.37
C LYS A 480 -15.58 -11.64 -7.70
N THR A 481 -14.86 -12.09 -6.69
CA THR A 481 -13.83 -13.12 -6.79
C THR A 481 -14.46 -14.52 -6.72
N THR A 482 -13.67 -15.58 -6.90
CA THR A 482 -14.18 -16.97 -6.90
C THR A 482 -14.66 -17.48 -5.54
N ASP A 483 -14.16 -16.91 -4.44
CA ASP A 483 -14.54 -17.20 -3.05
C ASP A 483 -15.74 -16.37 -2.56
N ALA A 484 -16.26 -15.45 -3.38
CA ALA A 484 -17.55 -14.81 -3.17
C ALA A 484 -18.70 -15.67 -3.74
N VAL A 485 -19.00 -16.78 -3.05
CA VAL A 485 -20.01 -17.75 -3.52
C VAL A 485 -21.43 -17.26 -3.18
N ILE A 486 -22.22 -17.01 -4.22
CA ILE A 486 -23.63 -16.58 -4.15
C ILE A 486 -24.50 -17.66 -4.81
N SER A 487 -25.28 -18.41 -4.01
CA SER A 487 -26.04 -19.57 -4.50
C SER A 487 -27.46 -19.24 -4.96
N ALA A 488 -28.02 -18.11 -4.52
CA ALA A 488 -29.34 -17.66 -4.93
C ALA A 488 -29.42 -16.12 -4.93
N ASN A 489 -30.45 -15.58 -5.61
CA ASN A 489 -30.67 -14.13 -5.73
C ASN A 489 -29.41 -13.41 -6.24
N ALA A 490 -28.90 -13.89 -7.37
CA ALA A 490 -27.68 -13.37 -7.97
C ALA A 490 -27.73 -11.85 -8.14
N ILE A 491 -26.57 -11.21 -8.01
CA ILE A 491 -26.40 -9.79 -8.31
C ILE A 491 -26.28 -9.67 -9.83
N PRO A 492 -27.23 -9.03 -10.53
CA PRO A 492 -27.20 -8.96 -12.00
C PRO A 492 -25.97 -8.19 -12.48
N ASN A 493 -25.41 -8.55 -13.63
CA ASN A 493 -24.29 -7.85 -14.27
C ASN A 493 -23.01 -7.68 -13.42
N ILE A 494 -22.86 -8.43 -12.32
CA ILE A 494 -21.61 -8.46 -11.57
C ILE A 494 -20.54 -9.16 -12.42
N ILE A 495 -19.32 -8.61 -12.42
CA ILE A 495 -18.20 -9.10 -13.23
C ILE A 495 -17.40 -10.12 -12.41
N ASP A 496 -17.14 -11.29 -12.99
CA ASP A 496 -16.31 -12.30 -12.34
C ASP A 496 -14.82 -11.98 -12.50
N TYR A 497 -14.12 -11.94 -11.37
CA TYR A 497 -12.67 -12.00 -11.30
C TYR A 497 -12.25 -13.46 -11.06
N ASN A 498 -11.40 -13.98 -11.94
CA ASN A 498 -11.16 -15.42 -12.07
C ASN A 498 -10.33 -16.07 -10.93
N ASN A 499 -9.83 -15.28 -9.97
CA ASN A 499 -9.07 -15.79 -8.83
C ASN A 499 -9.77 -15.48 -7.49
N ALA A 500 -9.27 -16.08 -6.41
CA ALA A 500 -9.76 -15.83 -5.06
C ALA A 500 -9.34 -14.44 -4.54
N SER A 501 -9.97 -13.97 -3.47
CA SER A 501 -9.65 -12.69 -2.81
C SER A 501 -8.20 -12.58 -2.39
N THR A 502 -7.55 -13.67 -1.98
CA THR A 502 -6.13 -13.69 -1.58
C THR A 502 -5.17 -13.48 -2.74
N ALA A 503 -5.62 -13.68 -3.98
CA ALA A 503 -4.87 -13.32 -5.18
C ALA A 503 -5.10 -11.86 -5.59
N LEU A 504 -6.26 -11.29 -5.25
CA LEU A 504 -6.59 -9.89 -5.56
C LEU A 504 -6.02 -8.92 -4.51
N PHE A 505 -6.06 -9.30 -3.24
CA PHE A 505 -5.75 -8.43 -2.10
C PHE A 505 -4.54 -8.92 -1.32
N THR A 506 -3.79 -7.99 -0.75
CA THR A 506 -2.55 -8.27 -0.01
C THR A 506 -2.78 -9.13 1.25
N ASN A 507 -3.77 -8.80 2.10
CA ASN A 507 -4.10 -9.58 3.30
C ASN A 507 -5.56 -9.32 3.75
N PRO A 508 -6.54 -9.86 3.02
CA PRO A 508 -7.96 -9.51 3.21
C PRO A 508 -8.56 -9.99 4.54
N ASP A 509 -8.06 -11.08 5.14
CA ASP A 509 -8.57 -11.58 6.44
C ASP A 509 -8.23 -10.67 7.63
N ASN A 510 -7.21 -9.83 7.47
CA ASN A 510 -6.76 -8.84 8.44
C ASN A 510 -7.09 -7.40 8.03
N GLY A 511 -7.98 -7.22 7.06
CA GLY A 511 -8.48 -5.90 6.66
C GLY A 511 -7.54 -5.09 5.76
N ASN A 512 -6.46 -5.69 5.22
CA ASN A 512 -5.60 -5.04 4.23
C ASN A 512 -6.02 -5.46 2.82
N PHE A 513 -6.84 -4.62 2.20
CA PHE A 513 -7.37 -4.84 0.85
C PHE A 513 -6.58 -4.15 -0.24
N THR A 514 -5.34 -3.71 0.04
CA THR A 514 -4.46 -3.15 -1.00
C THR A 514 -4.39 -4.12 -2.18
N ILE A 515 -4.77 -3.62 -3.36
CA ILE A 515 -4.89 -4.43 -4.58
C ILE A 515 -3.49 -4.90 -4.99
N LEU A 516 -3.30 -6.22 -4.95
CA LEU A 516 -2.05 -6.91 -5.28
C LEU A 516 -1.94 -7.16 -6.79
N ASP A 517 -3.05 -7.58 -7.42
CA ASP A 517 -3.07 -7.88 -8.85
C ASP A 517 -3.13 -6.61 -9.69
N ASN A 518 -2.00 -6.29 -10.34
CA ASN A 518 -1.89 -5.14 -11.24
C ASN A 518 -2.67 -5.31 -12.56
N SER A 519 -3.06 -6.54 -12.90
CA SER A 519 -3.84 -6.83 -14.11
C SER A 519 -5.35 -6.74 -13.89
N PHE A 520 -5.80 -6.57 -12.64
CA PHE A 520 -7.21 -6.41 -12.32
C PHE A 520 -7.78 -5.15 -13.00
N ILE A 521 -8.76 -5.34 -13.89
CA ILE A 521 -9.35 -4.27 -14.71
C ILE A 521 -9.92 -3.14 -13.83
N GLY A 522 -10.60 -3.50 -12.73
CA GLY A 522 -11.18 -2.53 -11.80
C GLY A 522 -10.18 -1.87 -10.84
N LYS A 523 -8.86 -2.07 -11.01
CA LYS A 523 -7.85 -1.62 -10.04
C LYS A 523 -7.94 -0.13 -9.70
N SER A 524 -8.23 0.71 -10.68
CA SER A 524 -8.22 2.18 -10.51
C SER A 524 -9.58 2.77 -10.13
N ASP A 525 -10.68 2.06 -10.35
CA ASP A 525 -12.04 2.62 -10.29
C ASP A 525 -13.03 1.83 -9.41
N SER A 526 -12.63 0.65 -8.91
CA SER A 526 -13.51 -0.25 -8.15
C SER A 526 -13.00 -0.53 -6.73
N GLY A 527 -13.91 -0.88 -5.84
CA GLY A 527 -13.63 -1.10 -4.42
C GLY A 527 -13.54 0.20 -3.64
N ASP A 528 -13.21 0.12 -2.35
CA ASP A 528 -12.91 1.30 -1.55
C ASP A 528 -11.64 2.01 -2.07
N PRO A 529 -11.70 3.31 -2.41
CA PRO A 529 -10.57 4.08 -2.94
C PRO A 529 -9.30 4.03 -2.08
N ARG A 530 -9.42 3.76 -0.77
CA ARG A 530 -8.29 3.59 0.15
C ARG A 530 -7.27 2.54 -0.33
N TRP A 531 -7.72 1.57 -1.11
CA TRP A 531 -6.94 0.39 -1.47
C TRP A 531 -6.43 0.35 -2.92
N ARG A 532 -6.79 1.34 -3.75
CA ARG A 532 -6.50 1.41 -5.20
C ARG A 532 -5.07 1.90 -5.52
N LYS A 533 -4.09 1.55 -4.69
CA LYS A 533 -2.74 2.13 -4.72
C LYS A 533 -1.83 1.55 -5.81
#